data_AF-A0A353HWJ3-F1
#
_entry.id   AF-A0A353HWJ3-F1
#
_cell.length_a   1.000
_cell.length_b   1.000
_cell.length_c   1.000
_cell.angle_alpha   90.00
_cell.angle_beta   90.00
_cell.angle_gamma   90.00
#
_symmetry.space_group_name_H-M   'P 1'
#
loop_
_entity.id
_entity.type
_entity.pdbx_description
1 polymer ?
#
loop_
_entity_poly.entity_id
_entity_poly.type
_entity_poly.pdbx_seq_one_letter_code
_entity_poly.pdbx_strand_id
1 'polypeptide(L)'
;SVSTLAILHVMSGDPIPGKSDRLFVPYIDNGQPDGYVPGAESVDMQMAYPDAMNLLRKHPAERATAMFGTGMAVEPPRSDIPAFQAYGLAPTRAFFAMFDVPFLHGQPWTADDEARGANVVILNRTVA
;
A
#
# COMPACT_ATOMS: atom_id res chain seq x y z
N SER A 1 6.76 -26.41 -23.57
CA SER A 1 6.04 -25.37 -24.33
C SER A 1 6.03 -24.09 -23.52
N VAL A 2 6.51 -22.97 -24.07
CA VAL A 2 6.50 -21.65 -23.39
C VAL A 2 5.08 -21.23 -23.01
N SER A 3 4.09 -21.65 -23.82
CA SER A 3 2.67 -21.36 -23.60
C SER A 3 2.08 -22.08 -22.38
N THR A 4 2.57 -23.28 -22.02
CA THR A 4 2.09 -24.01 -20.83
C THR A 4 2.58 -23.36 -19.53
N LEU A 5 3.80 -22.82 -19.52
CA LEU A 5 4.33 -22.05 -18.39
C LEU A 5 3.55 -20.74 -18.21
N ALA A 6 3.26 -20.03 -19.30
CA ALA A 6 2.49 -18.78 -19.25
C ALA A 6 1.05 -18.99 -18.75
N ILE A 7 0.39 -20.08 -19.13
CA ILE A 7 -0.97 -20.41 -18.66
C ILE A 7 -0.97 -20.81 -17.18
N LEU A 8 -0.02 -21.65 -16.73
CA LEU A 8 0.14 -21.98 -15.31
C LEU A 8 0.46 -20.73 -14.45
N HIS A 9 1.23 -19.79 -15.00
CA HIS A 9 1.57 -18.53 -14.35
C HIS A 9 0.33 -17.63 -14.13
N VAL A 10 -0.52 -17.46 -15.15
CA VAL A 10 -1.79 -16.71 -15.02
C VAL A 10 -2.76 -17.42 -14.06
N MET A 11 -2.75 -18.76 -14.01
CA MET A 11 -3.60 -19.53 -13.10
C MET A 11 -3.08 -19.62 -11.67
N SER A 12 -1.79 -19.33 -11.43
CA SER A 12 -1.20 -19.34 -10.08
C SER A 12 -1.65 -18.17 -9.20
N GLY A 13 -2.26 -17.13 -9.80
CA GLY A 13 -2.82 -16.00 -9.05
C GLY A 13 -1.78 -15.20 -8.25
N ASP A 14 -0.48 -15.43 -8.47
CA ASP A 14 0.58 -14.66 -7.82
C ASP A 14 0.59 -13.24 -8.41
N PRO A 15 0.25 -12.20 -7.62
CA PRO A 15 0.12 -10.85 -8.12
C PRO A 15 1.47 -10.21 -8.50
N ILE A 16 2.59 -10.70 -7.94
CA ILE A 16 3.93 -10.13 -8.14
C ILE A 16 4.98 -11.26 -8.19
N PRO A 17 5.02 -12.08 -9.25
CA PRO A 17 5.79 -13.33 -9.27
C PRO A 17 7.29 -13.22 -9.02
N GLY A 18 7.88 -12.03 -9.18
CA GLY A 18 9.29 -11.77 -8.86
C GLY A 18 9.58 -11.40 -7.39
N LYS A 19 8.55 -11.11 -6.59
CA LYS A 19 8.68 -10.56 -5.23
C LYS A 19 7.69 -11.13 -4.21
N SER A 20 6.63 -11.82 -4.60
CA SER A 20 5.61 -12.29 -3.65
C SER A 20 6.17 -13.21 -2.56
N ASP A 21 7.23 -13.97 -2.85
CA ASP A 21 7.93 -14.85 -1.91
C ASP A 21 8.72 -14.11 -0.81
N ARG A 22 8.93 -12.80 -0.96
CA ARG A 22 9.71 -11.96 -0.04
C ARG A 22 8.95 -10.73 0.45
N LEU A 23 7.65 -10.65 0.16
CA LEU A 23 6.76 -9.62 0.73
C LEU A 23 6.10 -10.19 1.98
N PHE A 24 6.23 -9.46 3.09
CA PHE A 24 5.68 -9.87 4.38
C PHE A 24 4.79 -8.76 4.93
N VAL A 25 3.66 -9.16 5.52
CA VAL A 25 2.80 -8.28 6.30
C VAL A 25 3.02 -8.64 7.78
N PRO A 26 3.74 -7.81 8.55
CA PRO A 26 3.93 -8.10 9.97
C PRO A 26 2.60 -8.02 10.70
N TYR A 27 2.32 -9.05 11.50
CA TYR A 27 1.16 -9.09 12.38
C TYR A 27 1.61 -8.88 13.82
N ILE A 28 1.06 -7.88 14.50
CA ILE A 28 1.33 -7.60 15.91
C ILE A 28 0.00 -7.74 16.64
N ASP A 29 -0.09 -8.72 17.52
CA ASP A 29 -1.19 -8.84 18.47
C ASP A 29 -0.89 -7.98 19.69
N ASN A 30 -1.57 -6.84 19.79
CA ASN A 30 -1.51 -5.93 20.92
C ASN A 30 -2.85 -5.86 21.66
N GLY A 31 -3.72 -6.86 21.47
CA GLY A 31 -5.04 -6.95 22.09
C GLY A 31 -4.97 -7.06 23.61
N GLN A 32 -6.04 -6.61 24.28
CA GLN A 32 -6.16 -6.86 25.72
C GLN A 32 -6.43 -8.34 25.97
N PRO A 33 -5.90 -8.93 27.06
CA PRO A 33 -6.18 -10.33 27.41
C PRO A 33 -7.67 -10.62 27.63
N ASP A 34 -8.43 -9.59 28.05
CA ASP A 34 -9.87 -9.70 28.28
C ASP A 34 -10.62 -9.97 26.97
N GLY A 35 -11.32 -11.11 26.92
CA GLY A 35 -12.04 -11.54 25.73
C GLY A 35 -11.17 -12.25 24.68
N TYR A 36 -9.88 -12.49 24.95
CA TYR A 36 -9.04 -13.30 24.09
C TYR A 36 -9.49 -14.76 24.07
N VAL A 37 -9.69 -15.31 22.87
CA VAL A 37 -10.01 -16.72 22.65
C VAL A 37 -8.87 -17.34 21.84
N PRO A 38 -8.09 -18.28 22.41
CA PRO A 38 -7.00 -18.94 21.71
C PRO A 38 -7.45 -19.58 20.40
N GLY A 39 -6.77 -19.25 19.29
CA GLY A 39 -7.07 -19.80 17.96
C GLY A 39 -8.30 -19.22 17.28
N ALA A 40 -8.99 -18.25 17.87
CA ALA A 40 -9.98 -17.46 17.15
C ALA A 40 -9.28 -16.62 16.07
N GLU A 41 -9.92 -16.47 14.91
CA GLU A 41 -9.43 -15.56 13.88
C GLU A 41 -9.40 -14.14 14.43
N SER A 42 -8.24 -13.49 14.33
CA SER A 42 -8.15 -12.10 14.73
C SER A 42 -8.94 -11.23 13.77
N VAL A 43 -9.82 -10.41 14.33
CA VAL A 43 -10.77 -9.59 13.56
C VAL A 43 -10.09 -8.34 12.98
N ASP A 44 -8.99 -7.90 13.59
CA ASP A 44 -8.27 -6.70 13.19
C ASP A 44 -7.08 -7.04 12.30
N MET A 45 -7.25 -6.87 11.00
CA MET A 45 -6.17 -6.93 10.01
C MET A 45 -5.36 -5.62 9.93
N GLN A 46 -5.65 -4.64 10.79
CA GLN A 46 -4.96 -3.34 10.82
C GLN A 46 -4.01 -3.25 12.01
N MET A 47 -2.80 -2.76 11.76
CA MET A 47 -1.82 -2.46 12.79
C MET A 47 -2.09 -1.08 13.40
N ALA A 48 -1.86 -0.92 14.70
CA ALA A 48 -1.94 0.37 15.34
C ALA A 48 -0.89 1.34 14.77
N TYR A 49 -1.25 2.62 14.61
CA TYR A 49 -0.36 3.64 14.05
C TYR A 49 1.00 3.72 14.75
N PRO A 50 1.10 3.73 16.10
CA PRO A 50 2.39 3.76 16.78
C PRO A 50 3.28 2.57 16.42
N ASP A 51 2.71 1.38 16.27
CA ASP A 51 3.44 0.16 15.92
C ASP A 51 3.97 0.22 14.50
N ALA A 52 3.16 0.68 13.54
CA ALA A 52 3.58 0.88 12.16
C ALA A 52 4.74 1.89 12.07
N MET A 53 4.63 3.03 12.76
CA MET A 53 5.69 4.04 12.77
C MET A 53 6.94 3.57 13.51
N ASN A 54 6.81 2.78 14.58
CA ASN A 54 7.94 2.16 15.27
C ASN A 54 8.68 1.19 14.38
N LEU A 55 7.97 0.30 13.67
CA LEU A 55 8.56 -0.63 12.72
C LEU A 55 9.29 0.11 11.60
N LEU A 56 8.66 1.12 10.98
CA LEU A 56 9.31 1.89 9.93
C LEU A 56 10.63 2.53 10.40
N ARG A 57 10.64 3.11 11.60
CA ARG A 57 11.86 3.72 12.19
C ARG A 57 12.96 2.71 12.51
N LYS A 58 12.61 1.45 12.77
CA LYS A 58 13.58 0.39 13.06
C LYS A 58 14.22 -0.20 11.80
N HIS A 59 13.68 0.12 10.61
CA HIS A 59 14.17 -0.38 9.32
C HIS A 59 14.42 -1.91 9.30
N PRO A 60 13.39 -2.74 9.57
CA PRO A 60 13.56 -4.18 9.74
C PRO A 60 13.86 -4.93 8.43
N ALA A 61 13.79 -4.26 7.27
CA ALA A 61 13.99 -4.84 5.95
C ALA A 61 14.66 -3.85 5.01
N GLU A 62 15.15 -4.32 3.86
CA GLU A 62 15.72 -3.47 2.80
C GLU A 62 14.74 -2.36 2.37
N ARG A 63 13.45 -2.71 2.27
CA ARG A 63 12.35 -1.77 2.03
C ARG A 63 11.18 -2.15 2.93
N ALA A 64 10.59 -1.14 3.56
CA ALA A 64 9.38 -1.29 4.36
C ALA A 64 8.43 -0.14 4.03
N THR A 65 7.14 -0.44 3.97
CA THR A 65 6.10 0.57 3.77
C THR A 65 4.95 0.38 4.74
N ALA A 66 4.44 1.47 5.29
CA ALA A 66 3.09 1.50 5.86
C ALA A 66 2.10 1.92 4.76
N MET A 67 0.85 1.48 4.89
CA MET A 67 -0.23 1.84 3.97
C MET A 67 -1.51 2.05 4.76
N PHE A 68 -2.24 3.10 4.42
CA PHE A 68 -3.57 3.37 4.96
C PHE A 68 -4.55 3.64 3.83
N GLY A 69 -5.73 3.02 3.87
CA GLY A 69 -6.78 3.29 2.89
C GLY A 69 -7.38 4.67 3.10
N THR A 70 -7.54 5.46 2.04
CA THR A 70 -8.13 6.80 2.08
C THR A 70 -9.42 6.87 1.28
N GLY A 71 -10.33 7.74 1.69
CA GLY A 71 -11.54 8.09 0.96
C GLY A 71 -11.83 9.57 1.16
N MET A 72 -11.91 10.34 0.08
CA MET A 72 -12.10 11.79 0.13
C MET A 72 -12.91 12.33 -1.04
N ALA A 73 -13.64 13.42 -0.80
CA ALA A 73 -14.27 14.17 -1.87
C ALA A 73 -13.21 15.00 -2.60
N VAL A 74 -13.21 14.93 -3.93
CA VAL A 74 -12.29 15.66 -4.81
C VAL A 74 -13.10 16.61 -5.68
N GLU A 75 -12.74 17.89 -5.62
CA GLU A 75 -13.27 18.93 -6.51
C GLU A 75 -12.24 19.21 -7.61
N PRO A 76 -12.54 18.91 -8.89
CA PRO A 76 -11.63 19.22 -9.99
C PRO A 76 -11.53 20.73 -10.24
N PRO A 77 -10.38 21.24 -10.74
CA PRO A 77 -10.29 22.64 -11.18
C PRO A 77 -11.12 22.92 -12.44
N ARG A 78 -11.57 21.87 -13.13
CA ARG A 78 -12.38 21.92 -14.34
C ARG A 78 -13.87 22.00 -13.96
N SER A 79 -14.51 23.11 -14.33
CA SER A 79 -15.92 23.36 -14.00
C SER A 79 -16.92 22.44 -14.71
N ASP A 80 -16.49 21.69 -15.73
CA ASP A 80 -17.32 20.72 -16.44
C ASP A 80 -17.36 19.33 -15.77
N ILE A 81 -16.55 19.12 -14.72
CA ILE A 81 -16.49 17.86 -13.98
C ILE A 81 -17.03 18.11 -12.56
N PRO A 82 -18.12 17.45 -12.14
CA PRO A 82 -18.63 17.59 -10.78
C PRO A 82 -17.67 16.96 -9.76
N ALA A 83 -17.79 17.40 -8.51
CA ALA A 83 -17.14 16.75 -7.37
C ALA A 83 -17.42 15.24 -7.35
N PHE A 84 -16.42 14.43 -6.98
CA PHE A 84 -16.58 12.98 -6.86
C PHE A 84 -15.85 12.43 -5.65
N GLN A 85 -16.30 11.27 -5.16
CA GLN A 85 -15.62 10.55 -4.11
C GLN A 85 -14.48 9.72 -4.71
N ALA A 86 -13.26 9.96 -4.25
CA ALA A 86 -12.08 9.20 -4.63
C ALA A 86 -11.64 8.31 -3.47
N TYR A 87 -11.23 7.08 -3.79
CA TYR A 87 -10.58 6.16 -2.86
C TYR A 87 -9.13 5.97 -3.28
N GLY A 88 -8.25 5.83 -2.30
CA GLY A 88 -6.83 5.69 -2.55
C GLY A 88 -6.10 5.01 -1.41
N LEU A 89 -4.77 5.08 -1.51
CA LEU A 89 -3.85 4.68 -0.46
C LEU A 89 -3.02 5.89 -0.07
N ALA A 90 -2.73 6.00 1.23
CA ALA A 90 -1.65 6.79 1.77
C ALA A 90 -0.50 5.82 2.15
N PRO A 91 0.38 5.47 1.20
CA PRO A 91 1.56 4.68 1.50
C PRO A 91 2.74 5.59 1.88
N THR A 92 3.78 5.01 2.48
CA THR A 92 5.12 5.62 2.48
C THR A 92 5.82 5.40 1.14
N ARG A 93 6.85 6.19 0.85
CA ARG A 93 7.57 6.27 -0.44
C ARG A 93 8.08 4.93 -0.94
N ALA A 94 8.51 4.06 -0.03
CA ALA A 94 9.06 2.74 -0.39
C ALA A 94 8.07 1.86 -1.17
N PHE A 95 6.76 2.10 -1.03
CA PHE A 95 5.70 1.40 -1.76
C PHE A 95 5.96 1.32 -3.27
N PHE A 96 6.32 2.42 -3.92
CA PHE A 96 6.49 2.43 -5.38
C PHE A 96 7.57 1.48 -5.87
N ALA A 97 8.66 1.35 -5.12
CA ALA A 97 9.74 0.42 -5.43
C ALA A 97 9.44 -1.01 -4.97
N MET A 98 8.72 -1.18 -3.84
CA MET A 98 8.30 -2.50 -3.37
C MET A 98 7.36 -3.18 -4.37
N PHE A 99 6.44 -2.42 -4.97
CA PHE A 99 5.37 -2.94 -5.82
C PHE A 99 5.54 -2.65 -7.33
N ASP A 100 6.72 -2.16 -7.75
CA ASP A 100 7.03 -1.83 -9.16
C ASP A 100 5.95 -0.97 -9.84
N VAL A 101 5.45 0.03 -9.11
CA VAL A 101 4.33 0.85 -9.58
C VAL A 101 4.75 1.62 -10.84
N PRO A 102 4.09 1.41 -11.99
CA PRO A 102 4.48 2.07 -13.22
C PRO A 102 3.96 3.51 -13.27
N PHE A 103 4.79 4.41 -13.78
CA PHE A 103 4.44 5.81 -14.00
C PHE A 103 4.34 6.09 -15.50
N LEU A 104 3.17 6.52 -15.97
CA LEU A 104 3.01 7.01 -17.34
C LEU A 104 3.68 8.37 -17.52
N HIS A 105 3.52 9.23 -16.51
CA HIS A 105 4.10 10.56 -16.44
C HIS A 105 4.62 10.80 -15.02
N GLY A 106 5.68 11.60 -14.90
CA GLY A 106 6.28 11.94 -13.62
C GLY A 106 6.98 10.76 -12.95
N GLN A 107 7.00 10.79 -11.62
CA GLN A 107 7.82 9.92 -10.77
C GLN A 107 7.21 9.85 -9.36
N PRO A 108 7.62 8.89 -8.50
CA PRO A 108 7.23 8.91 -7.09
C PRO A 108 7.75 10.17 -6.39
N TRP A 109 7.13 10.54 -5.27
CA TRP A 109 7.65 11.63 -4.43
C TRP A 109 9.04 11.31 -3.88
N THR A 110 9.81 12.35 -3.58
CA THR A 110 11.19 12.21 -3.09
C THR A 110 11.25 11.86 -1.60
N ALA A 111 12.43 11.49 -1.11
CA ALA A 111 12.64 11.28 0.33
C ALA A 111 12.44 12.59 1.11
N ASP A 112 12.82 13.73 0.54
CA ASP A 112 12.62 15.05 1.15
C ASP A 112 11.14 15.42 1.20
N ASP A 113 10.37 15.08 0.16
CA ASP A 113 8.91 15.25 0.16
C ASP A 113 8.23 14.44 1.27
N GLU A 114 8.66 13.20 1.48
CA GLU A 114 8.17 12.37 2.57
C GLU A 114 8.57 12.94 3.94
N ALA A 115 9.83 13.33 4.12
CA ALA A 115 10.34 13.86 5.39
C ALA A 115 9.66 15.16 5.82
N ARG A 116 9.30 16.03 4.87
CA ARG A 116 8.62 17.31 5.14
C ARG A 116 7.09 17.22 5.15
N GLY A 117 6.51 16.06 4.85
CA GLY A 117 5.05 15.90 4.70
C GLY A 117 4.49 16.75 3.55
N ALA A 118 5.09 16.65 2.36
CA ALA A 118 4.67 17.42 1.20
C ALA A 118 3.22 17.16 0.78
N ASN A 119 2.53 18.20 0.31
CA ASN A 119 1.21 18.08 -0.32
C ASN A 119 1.35 17.55 -1.76
N VAL A 120 1.59 16.26 -1.90
CA VAL A 120 1.75 15.57 -3.19
C VAL A 120 0.77 14.41 -3.30
N VAL A 121 0.24 14.18 -4.50
CA VAL A 121 -0.65 13.06 -4.81
C VAL A 121 -0.25 12.45 -6.15
N ILE A 122 -0.42 11.13 -6.26
CA ILE A 122 -0.28 10.41 -7.53
C ILE A 122 -1.66 9.95 -7.95
N LEU A 123 -2.02 10.25 -9.19
CA LEU A 123 -3.32 9.92 -9.76
C LEU A 123 -3.21 8.68 -10.63
N ASN A 124 -4.23 7.83 -10.60
CA ASN A 124 -4.35 6.74 -11.57
C ASN A 124 -4.91 7.26 -12.90
N ARG A 125 -4.86 6.44 -13.95
CA ARG A 125 -5.31 6.79 -15.31
C ARG A 125 -6.79 7.18 -15.39
N THR A 126 -7.63 6.67 -14.49
CA THR A 126 -9.08 6.93 -14.52
C THR A 126 -9.41 8.31 -13.95
N VAL A 127 -8.58 8.81 -13.04
CA VAL A 127 -8.77 10.09 -12.35
C VAL A 127 -8.03 11.24 -13.06
N ALA A 128 -6.88 10.96 -13.67
CA ALA A 128 -6.06 11.94 -14.40
C ALA A 128 -6.63 12.27 -15.79
#